data_AF-A0A1V6I222-F1
#
_entry.id   AF-A0A1V6I222-F1
#
_cell.length_a   1.000
_cell.length_b   1.000
_cell.length_c   1.000
_cell.angle_alpha   90.00
_cell.angle_beta   90.00
_cell.angle_gamma   90.00
#
_symmetry.space_group_name_H-M   'P 1'
#
loop_
_entity.id
_entity.type
_entity.pdbx_description
1 polymer ?
#
loop_
_entity_poly.entity_id
_entity_poly.type
_entity_poly.pdbx_seq_one_letter_code
_entity_poly.pdbx_strand_id
1 'polypeptide(L)'
;MTTVERDAIVNPAHSLLIFNTTTRCIEFYDQDNNEWGSLGCMNPAYPSSGGVDYVHCSGTPTAVVDVTNPTTGKTWMDRNLGASQVATAKDDANSFGDLFQWGRFADGHQCRTSNTTTTLSDSDMPGHSDFIIRTASVAPNDWRSPQNDNFWQGVSGINK
;
A
#
# COMPACT_ATOMS: atom_id res chain seq x y z
N MET A 1 22.85 0.66 -12.85
CA MET A 1 23.88 0.65 -11.79
C MET A 1 23.23 0.31 -10.46
N THR A 2 23.94 -0.22 -9.48
CA THR A 2 23.42 -0.56 -8.13
C THR A 2 23.32 0.68 -7.24
N THR A 3 22.63 0.58 -6.09
CA THR A 3 22.60 1.66 -5.08
C THR A 3 24.00 2.04 -4.61
N VAL A 4 24.87 1.05 -4.39
CA VAL A 4 26.27 1.29 -3.98
C VAL A 4 27.05 2.05 -5.06
N GLU A 5 26.86 1.67 -6.32
CA GLU A 5 27.50 2.37 -7.45
C GLU A 5 26.94 3.79 -7.61
N ARG A 6 25.64 4.00 -7.37
CA ARG A 6 25.00 5.32 -7.42
C ARG A 6 25.57 6.22 -6.33
N ASP A 7 25.64 5.73 -5.11
CA ASP A 7 26.13 6.47 -3.95
C ASP A 7 27.64 6.77 -4.06
N ALA A 8 28.35 6.03 -4.90
CA ALA A 8 29.75 6.30 -5.25
C ALA A 8 29.94 7.41 -6.31
N ILE A 9 28.86 7.94 -6.92
CA ILE A 9 28.97 9.07 -7.85
C ILE A 9 29.29 10.35 -7.04
N VAL A 10 30.52 10.83 -7.19
CA VAL A 10 30.95 12.10 -6.62
C VAL A 10 30.59 13.23 -7.59
N ASN A 11 29.94 14.29 -7.08
CA ASN A 11 29.45 15.45 -7.85
C ASN A 11 28.52 15.05 -9.03
N PRO A 12 27.36 14.44 -8.77
CA PRO A 12 26.41 14.13 -9.84
C PRO A 12 25.92 15.41 -10.52
N ALA A 13 25.71 15.35 -11.84
CA ALA A 13 25.13 16.47 -12.58
C ALA A 13 23.68 16.71 -12.12
N HIS A 14 23.23 17.97 -12.09
CA HIS A 14 21.84 18.28 -11.82
C HIS A 14 20.93 17.55 -12.84
N SER A 15 19.89 16.89 -12.33
CA SER A 15 18.96 16.07 -13.10
C SER A 15 19.61 14.85 -13.77
N LEU A 16 20.71 14.33 -13.22
CA LEU A 16 21.30 13.07 -13.67
C LEU A 16 20.29 11.94 -13.50
N LEU A 17 19.88 11.34 -14.62
CA LEU A 17 18.98 10.19 -14.64
C LEU A 17 19.76 8.88 -14.69
N ILE A 18 19.39 7.95 -13.81
CA ILE A 18 19.92 6.59 -13.81
C ILE A 18 18.80 5.56 -13.71
N PHE A 19 19.10 4.32 -14.10
CA PHE A 19 18.34 3.17 -13.65
C PHE A 19 19.11 2.44 -12.55
N ASN A 20 18.56 2.44 -11.34
CA ASN A 20 19.11 1.74 -10.20
C ASN A 20 18.59 0.30 -10.18
N THR A 21 19.47 -0.69 -10.34
CA THR A 21 19.11 -2.11 -10.43
C THR A 21 18.87 -2.76 -9.08
N THR A 22 19.30 -2.13 -7.97
CA THR A 22 19.02 -2.57 -6.60
C THR A 22 17.61 -2.17 -6.18
N THR A 23 17.22 -0.92 -6.41
CA THR A 23 15.86 -0.41 -6.13
C THR A 23 14.88 -0.68 -7.28
N ARG A 24 15.42 -0.98 -8.48
CA ARG A 24 14.70 -1.16 -9.74
C ARG A 24 13.95 0.11 -10.18
N CYS A 25 14.47 1.28 -9.85
CA CYS A 25 13.84 2.57 -10.13
C CYS A 25 14.59 3.38 -11.19
N ILE A 26 13.85 4.21 -11.93
CA ILE A 26 14.41 5.38 -12.60
C ILE A 26 14.58 6.45 -11.52
N GLU A 27 15.82 6.80 -11.23
CA GLU A 27 16.20 7.78 -10.21
C GLU A 27 16.81 9.02 -10.88
N PHE A 28 16.61 10.18 -10.26
CA PHE A 28 17.20 11.45 -10.68
C PHE A 28 17.94 12.09 -9.50
N TYR A 29 19.04 12.78 -9.78
CA TYR A 29 19.72 13.60 -8.76
C TYR A 29 19.21 15.04 -8.80
N ASP A 30 18.71 15.50 -7.65
CA ASP A 30 18.37 16.89 -7.38
C ASP A 30 19.57 17.58 -6.71
N GLN A 31 20.18 18.52 -7.43
CA GLN A 31 21.33 19.25 -6.90
C GLN A 31 20.92 20.35 -5.93
N ASP A 32 19.70 20.89 -6.07
CA ASP A 32 19.20 21.98 -5.22
C ASP A 32 18.98 21.47 -3.78
N ASN A 33 18.52 20.21 -3.65
CA ASN A 33 18.32 19.53 -2.37
C ASN A 33 19.44 18.54 -2.00
N ASN A 34 20.42 18.33 -2.89
CA ASN A 34 21.52 17.37 -2.74
C ASN A 34 21.03 15.94 -2.41
N GLU A 35 20.03 15.47 -3.16
CA GLU A 35 19.37 14.20 -2.91
C GLU A 35 19.03 13.43 -4.20
N TRP A 36 18.75 12.13 -4.06
CA TRP A 36 18.26 11.30 -5.15
C TRP A 36 16.75 11.09 -5.00
N GLY A 37 15.98 11.47 -6.02
CA GLY A 37 14.55 11.19 -6.15
C GLY A 37 14.28 10.04 -7.12
N SER A 38 13.06 9.49 -7.12
CA SER A 38 12.63 8.46 -8.08
C SER A 38 11.44 8.95 -8.92
N LEU A 39 11.49 8.68 -10.23
CA LEU A 39 10.37 8.94 -11.15
C LEU A 39 9.41 7.75 -11.24
N GLY A 40 9.89 6.54 -10.94
CA GLY A 40 9.09 5.33 -10.97
C GLY A 40 9.93 4.08 -10.82
N CYS A 41 9.33 3.01 -10.27
CA CYS A 41 10.01 1.77 -9.95
C CYS A 41 9.34 0.55 -10.59
N MET A 42 10.18 -0.31 -11.15
CA MET A 42 9.83 -1.66 -11.62
C MET A 42 9.95 -2.64 -10.45
N ASN A 43 9.14 -2.47 -9.40
CA ASN A 43 9.18 -3.39 -8.28
C ASN A 43 8.47 -4.71 -8.65
N PRO A 44 9.08 -5.90 -8.49
CA PRO A 44 8.35 -7.16 -8.58
C PRO A 44 7.39 -7.38 -7.39
N ALA A 45 7.55 -6.67 -6.27
CA ALA A 45 6.67 -6.78 -5.09
C ALA A 45 5.46 -5.82 -5.11
N TYR A 46 5.46 -4.85 -6.02
CA TYR A 46 4.33 -3.94 -6.23
C TYR A 46 4.07 -3.88 -7.73
N PRO A 47 3.01 -4.53 -8.23
CA PRO A 47 2.63 -4.35 -9.61
C PRO A 47 2.14 -2.91 -9.77
N SER A 48 3.03 -2.01 -10.18
CA SER A 48 2.68 -0.77 -10.88
C SER A 48 2.15 -1.06 -12.29
N SER A 49 1.45 -2.19 -12.48
CA SER A 49 0.72 -2.48 -13.70
C SER A 49 -0.60 -1.72 -13.70
N GLY A 50 -0.53 -0.38 -13.75
CA GLY A 50 -1.73 0.47 -13.81
C GLY A 50 -1.60 1.86 -13.19
N GLY A 51 -0.46 2.22 -12.58
CA GLY A 51 -0.25 3.57 -12.03
C GLY A 51 -1.03 3.87 -10.74
N VAL A 52 -1.45 2.85 -9.98
CA VAL A 52 -1.97 3.06 -8.63
C VAL A 52 -0.86 2.80 -7.61
N ASP A 53 -0.24 3.87 -7.13
CA ASP A 53 0.54 3.84 -5.90
C ASP A 53 -0.35 3.38 -4.74
N TYR A 54 0.24 2.79 -3.70
CA TYR A 54 -0.52 2.46 -2.48
C TYR A 54 -1.14 3.75 -1.93
N VAL A 55 -2.47 3.86 -2.00
CA VAL A 55 -3.18 5.06 -1.59
C VAL A 55 -3.28 5.08 -0.07
N HIS A 56 -2.70 6.10 0.55
CA HIS A 56 -2.95 6.43 1.94
C HIS A 56 -4.10 7.44 2.02
N CYS A 57 -5.24 7.05 2.58
CA CYS A 57 -6.44 7.90 2.60
C CYS A 57 -6.26 9.20 3.40
N SER A 58 -5.33 9.20 4.36
CA SER A 58 -4.89 10.37 5.12
C SER A 58 -3.67 11.08 4.52
N GLY A 59 -3.18 10.65 3.37
CA GLY A 59 -1.97 11.17 2.72
C GLY A 59 -0.65 10.66 3.30
N THR A 60 -0.68 9.90 4.41
CA THR A 60 0.52 9.36 5.05
C THR A 60 0.32 7.90 5.50
N PRO A 61 1.37 7.08 5.53
CA PRO A 61 1.30 5.74 6.13
C PRO A 61 0.83 5.80 7.58
N THR A 62 0.11 4.75 8.00
CA THR A 62 -0.27 4.60 9.41
C THR A 62 0.97 4.44 10.27
N ALA A 63 1.06 5.22 11.34
CA ALA A 63 2.13 5.07 12.31
C ALA A 63 2.09 3.66 12.92
N VAL A 64 3.24 2.99 13.00
CA VAL A 64 3.40 1.70 13.66
C VAL A 64 4.00 1.96 15.04
N VAL A 65 3.18 1.80 16.07
CA VAL A 65 3.60 1.96 17.47
C VAL A 65 3.18 0.71 18.22
N ASP A 66 4.16 0.05 18.82
CA ASP A 66 3.99 -1.24 19.46
C ASP A 66 3.35 -1.11 20.84
N VAL A 67 2.41 -2.02 21.12
CA VAL A 67 1.83 -2.26 22.44
C VAL A 67 2.15 -3.70 22.83
N THR A 68 2.99 -3.84 23.85
CA THR A 68 3.42 -5.16 24.34
C THR A 68 2.65 -5.54 25.59
N ASN A 69 2.04 -6.72 25.59
CA ASN A 69 1.46 -7.30 26.79
C ASN A 69 2.58 -7.92 27.65
N PRO A 70 2.86 -7.40 28.87
CA PRO A 70 4.01 -7.85 29.67
C PRO A 70 3.85 -9.27 30.21
N THR A 71 2.63 -9.80 30.29
CA THR A 71 2.35 -11.15 30.78
C THR A 71 2.54 -12.20 29.69
N THR A 72 2.16 -11.89 28.45
CA THR A 72 2.19 -12.85 27.34
C THR A 72 3.34 -12.63 26.36
N GLY A 73 4.01 -11.48 26.41
CA GLY A 73 5.05 -11.08 25.46
C GLY A 73 4.54 -10.79 24.05
N LYS A 74 3.22 -10.78 23.83
CA LYS A 74 2.61 -10.49 22.52
C LYS A 74 2.59 -8.99 22.25
N THR A 75 2.81 -8.63 20.99
CA THR A 75 2.87 -7.25 20.51
C THR A 75 1.82 -7.01 19.42
N TRP A 76 1.20 -5.83 19.45
CA TRP A 76 0.20 -5.35 18.49
C TRP A 76 0.44 -3.86 18.21
N MET A 77 -0.21 -3.31 17.18
CA MET A 77 -0.25 -1.87 16.98
C MET A 77 -1.23 -1.21 17.96
N ASP A 78 -0.93 0.01 18.40
CA ASP A 78 -1.82 0.85 19.23
C ASP A 78 -3.02 1.47 18.48
N ARG A 79 -3.11 1.26 17.16
CA ARG A 79 -4.16 1.82 16.29
C ARG A 79 -4.52 0.90 15.13
N ASN A 80 -5.70 1.12 14.54
CA ASN A 80 -6.13 0.41 13.34
C ASN A 80 -5.31 0.82 12.11
N LEU A 81 -5.18 -0.07 11.13
CA LEU A 81 -4.57 0.27 9.85
C LEU A 81 -5.41 1.33 9.12
N GLY A 82 -4.77 2.38 8.61
CA GLY A 82 -5.39 3.58 8.05
C GLY A 82 -5.75 4.67 9.06
N ALA A 83 -5.66 4.40 10.38
CA ALA A 83 -6.06 5.39 11.39
C ALA A 83 -5.02 6.51 11.51
N SER A 84 -5.48 7.75 11.70
CA SER A 84 -4.62 8.91 11.93
C SER A 84 -4.24 9.09 13.40
N GLN A 85 -4.97 8.46 14.33
CA GLN A 85 -4.62 8.49 15.76
C GLN A 85 -5.02 7.22 16.52
N VAL A 86 -4.49 7.10 17.74
CA VAL A 86 -4.94 6.12 18.74
C VAL A 86 -6.33 6.50 19.22
N ALA A 87 -7.22 5.52 19.35
CA ALA A 87 -8.58 5.76 19.80
C ALA A 87 -8.63 6.45 21.17
N THR A 88 -9.26 7.63 21.22
CA THR A 88 -9.51 8.34 22.49
C THR A 88 -10.90 8.03 23.06
N ALA A 89 -11.82 7.56 22.20
CA ALA A 89 -13.18 7.19 22.55
C ALA A 89 -13.70 6.13 21.55
N LYS A 90 -14.81 5.46 21.89
CA LYS A 90 -15.42 4.42 21.05
C LYS A 90 -15.92 4.92 19.69
N ASP A 91 -16.17 6.23 19.57
CA ASP A 91 -16.74 6.92 18.41
C ASP A 91 -15.76 7.93 17.79
N ASP A 92 -14.47 7.79 18.11
CA ASP A 92 -13.41 8.59 17.52
C ASP A 92 -13.18 8.21 16.05
N ALA A 93 -13.75 9.01 15.15
CA ALA A 93 -13.68 8.80 13.71
C ALA A 93 -12.25 8.69 13.17
N ASN A 94 -11.29 9.39 13.78
CA ASN A 94 -9.88 9.38 13.36
C ASN A 94 -9.18 8.06 13.72
N SER A 95 -9.77 7.25 14.60
CA SER A 95 -9.22 5.97 15.04
C SER A 95 -9.79 4.75 14.28
N PHE A 96 -10.81 4.94 13.46
CA PHE A 96 -11.53 3.82 12.84
C PHE A 96 -10.69 3.06 11.79
N GLY A 97 -9.70 3.71 11.19
CA GLY A 97 -8.91 3.14 10.09
C GLY A 97 -9.66 3.06 8.76
N ASP A 98 -9.02 2.45 7.78
CA ASP A 98 -9.53 2.30 6.41
C ASP A 98 -10.28 0.96 6.19
N LEU A 99 -10.99 0.84 5.06
CA LEU A 99 -11.87 -0.29 4.72
C LEU A 99 -11.21 -1.22 3.69
N PHE A 100 -10.33 -2.10 4.13
CA PHE A 100 -9.63 -3.01 3.21
C PHE A 100 -10.51 -4.16 2.72
N GLN A 101 -10.38 -4.48 1.44
CA GLN A 101 -10.87 -5.72 0.85
C GLN A 101 -9.72 -6.74 0.78
N TRP A 102 -9.89 -7.88 1.44
CA TRP A 102 -8.85 -8.91 1.53
C TRP A 102 -8.35 -9.33 0.15
N GLY A 103 -7.02 -9.36 -0.07
CA GLY A 103 -6.43 -9.72 -1.35
C GLY A 103 -6.39 -8.58 -2.39
N ARG A 104 -6.93 -7.40 -2.06
CA ARG A 104 -6.94 -6.23 -2.93
C ARG A 104 -5.95 -5.18 -2.44
N PHE A 105 -5.12 -4.69 -3.35
CA PHE A 105 -4.25 -3.55 -3.04
C PHE A 105 -5.06 -2.30 -2.71
N ALA A 106 -4.45 -1.43 -1.90
CA ALA A 106 -5.00 -0.13 -1.54
C ALA A 106 -4.95 0.84 -2.74
N ASP A 107 -5.87 0.68 -3.69
CA ASP A 107 -6.03 1.51 -4.89
C ASP A 107 -6.94 2.74 -4.66
N GLY A 108 -7.33 3.00 -3.41
CA GLY A 108 -8.22 4.09 -3.01
C GLY A 108 -9.61 3.61 -2.57
N HIS A 109 -9.98 2.36 -2.86
CA HIS A 109 -11.25 1.80 -2.39
C HIS A 109 -11.40 1.74 -0.88
N GLN A 110 -10.27 1.63 -0.17
CA GLN A 110 -10.26 1.53 1.28
C GLN A 110 -10.60 2.86 1.96
N CYS A 111 -10.55 3.96 1.23
CA CYS A 111 -10.90 5.26 1.78
C CYS A 111 -12.39 5.30 2.09
N ARG A 112 -12.74 5.75 3.31
CA ARG A 112 -14.15 5.85 3.74
C ARG A 112 -15.00 6.78 2.86
N THR A 113 -14.36 7.62 2.06
CA THR A 113 -14.96 8.55 1.10
C THR A 113 -15.03 8.00 -0.32
N SER A 114 -14.58 6.77 -0.57
CA SER A 114 -14.66 6.14 -1.88
C SER A 114 -16.11 5.99 -2.33
N ASN A 115 -16.34 6.00 -3.64
CA ASN A 115 -17.61 5.51 -4.17
C ASN A 115 -17.78 4.02 -3.87
N THR A 116 -18.98 3.51 -4.12
CA THR A 116 -19.32 2.10 -3.89
C THR A 116 -19.94 1.50 -5.14
N THR A 117 -19.67 0.22 -5.39
CA THR A 117 -20.30 -0.55 -6.47
C THR A 117 -20.75 -1.90 -5.95
N THR A 118 -21.77 -2.50 -6.56
CA THR A 118 -22.19 -3.88 -6.29
C THR A 118 -21.72 -4.85 -7.38
N THR A 119 -21.06 -4.34 -8.41
CA THR A 119 -20.46 -5.17 -9.46
C THR A 119 -19.20 -5.83 -8.91
N LEU A 120 -19.19 -7.15 -8.83
CA LEU A 120 -18.01 -7.90 -8.39
C LEU A 120 -16.90 -7.83 -9.45
N SER A 121 -15.65 -7.85 -8.99
CA SER A 121 -14.48 -7.88 -9.87
C SER A 121 -14.17 -9.30 -10.32
N ASP A 122 -13.74 -9.48 -11.58
CA ASP A 122 -13.19 -10.75 -12.08
C ASP A 122 -11.67 -10.85 -11.95
N SER A 123 -11.03 -9.80 -11.42
CA SER A 123 -9.57 -9.62 -11.28
C SER A 123 -9.20 -9.12 -9.88
N ASP A 124 -7.93 -9.27 -9.49
CA ASP A 124 -7.36 -8.70 -8.25
C ASP A 124 -7.29 -7.17 -8.30
N MET A 125 -7.42 -6.61 -9.49
CA MET A 125 -7.35 -5.18 -9.75
C MET A 125 -8.56 -4.78 -10.59
N PRO A 126 -9.63 -4.25 -9.97
CA PRO A 126 -10.86 -3.89 -10.67
C PRO A 126 -10.71 -2.77 -11.71
N GLY A 127 -9.59 -2.04 -11.69
CA GLY A 127 -9.36 -0.88 -12.56
C GLY A 127 -10.12 0.38 -12.13
N HIS A 128 -10.73 0.37 -10.94
CA HIS A 128 -11.41 1.50 -10.33
C HIS A 128 -11.15 1.50 -8.82
N SER A 129 -11.31 2.65 -8.17
CA SER A 129 -11.13 2.82 -6.72
C SER A 129 -12.43 2.71 -5.92
N ASP A 130 -13.50 2.15 -6.49
CA ASP A 130 -14.76 1.96 -5.75
C ASP A 130 -14.66 0.79 -4.76
N PHE A 131 -15.25 0.97 -3.58
CA PHE A 131 -15.46 -0.12 -2.63
C PHE A 131 -16.58 -1.04 -3.13
N ILE A 132 -16.23 -2.29 -3.39
CA ILE A 132 -17.19 -3.31 -3.86
C ILE A 132 -18.00 -3.83 -2.66
N ILE A 133 -19.28 -3.45 -2.60
CA ILE A 133 -20.23 -3.92 -1.61
C ILE A 133 -20.80 -5.25 -2.10
N ARG A 134 -20.62 -6.30 -1.30
CA ARG A 134 -21.33 -7.56 -1.49
C ARG A 134 -22.81 -7.38 -1.15
N THR A 135 -23.68 -7.73 -2.09
CA THR A 135 -25.11 -7.96 -1.80
C THR A 135 -25.31 -9.39 -1.32
N ALA A 136 -25.90 -9.56 -0.13
CA ALA A 136 -26.07 -10.87 0.54
C ALA A 136 -26.91 -11.91 -0.23
N SER A 137 -27.47 -11.56 -1.38
CA SER A 137 -28.35 -12.39 -2.20
C SER A 137 -27.63 -13.31 -3.18
N VAL A 138 -26.31 -13.21 -3.34
CA VAL A 138 -25.53 -14.04 -4.28
C VAL A 138 -24.19 -14.44 -3.67
N ALA A 139 -23.86 -15.74 -3.76
CA ALA A 139 -22.51 -16.22 -3.59
C ALA A 139 -21.63 -15.74 -4.79
N PRO A 140 -20.33 -15.49 -4.59
CA PRO A 140 -19.53 -15.72 -3.39
C PRO A 140 -19.66 -14.62 -2.33
N ASN A 141 -19.26 -14.93 -1.10
CA ASN A 141 -19.21 -13.98 0.01
C ASN A 141 -18.02 -13.01 -0.06
N ASP A 142 -17.72 -12.55 -1.27
CA ASP A 142 -16.44 -11.98 -1.69
C ASP A 142 -16.68 -10.75 -2.59
N TRP A 143 -15.73 -9.82 -2.62
CA TRP A 143 -15.72 -8.69 -3.55
C TRP A 143 -15.34 -9.13 -4.98
N ARG A 144 -14.73 -10.32 -5.10
CA ARG A 144 -14.30 -10.92 -6.36
C ARG A 144 -15.18 -12.12 -6.77
N SER A 145 -15.43 -12.26 -8.06
CA SER A 145 -16.02 -13.44 -8.70
C SER A 145 -15.34 -13.71 -10.04
N PRO A 146 -14.60 -14.83 -10.21
CA PRO A 146 -14.46 -15.92 -9.25
C PRO A 146 -13.60 -15.55 -8.04
N GLN A 147 -13.79 -16.25 -6.91
CA GLN A 147 -12.95 -16.11 -5.73
C GLN A 147 -11.50 -16.49 -6.05
N ASN A 148 -10.57 -15.89 -5.32
CA ASN A 148 -9.15 -16.21 -5.39
C ASN A 148 -8.62 -16.39 -3.97
N ASP A 149 -8.19 -17.59 -3.59
CA ASP A 149 -7.66 -17.86 -2.25
C ASP A 149 -6.12 -17.83 -2.21
N ASN A 150 -5.46 -17.57 -3.36
CA ASN A 150 -4.00 -17.60 -3.50
C ASN A 150 -3.34 -16.26 -3.14
N PHE A 151 -3.81 -15.62 -2.06
CA PHE A 151 -3.35 -14.31 -1.59
C PHE A 151 -2.27 -14.36 -0.53
N TRP A 152 -2.13 -15.50 0.16
CA TRP A 152 -1.02 -15.75 1.08
C TRP A 152 -0.07 -16.76 0.46
N GLN A 153 1.11 -16.30 0.08
CA GLN A 153 2.16 -17.10 -0.57
C GLN A 153 3.35 -17.39 0.36
N GLY A 154 3.16 -17.17 1.67
CA GLY A 154 4.19 -17.35 2.68
C GLY A 154 5.13 -16.15 2.83
N VAL A 155 6.15 -16.31 3.67
CA VAL A 155 7.04 -15.21 4.10
C VAL A 155 7.80 -14.57 2.93
N SER A 156 8.17 -15.37 1.92
CA SER A 156 8.91 -14.90 0.74
C SER A 156 8.02 -14.62 -0.47
N GLY A 157 6.71 -14.83 -0.33
CA GLY A 157 5.73 -14.61 -1.39
C GLY A 157 5.18 -13.19 -1.38
N ILE A 158 4.55 -12.79 -2.49
CA ILE A 158 3.80 -11.54 -2.53
C ILE A 158 2.45 -11.81 -1.88
N ASN A 159 2.24 -11.18 -0.74
CA ASN A 159 1.00 -11.28 0.01
C ASN A 159 0.13 -10.05 -0.26
N LYS A 160 -1.16 -10.27 -0.50
CA LYS A 160 -2.16 -9.23 -0.73
C LYS A 160 -3.32 -9.38 0.24
#